data_AF-A0A6I3D1Y6-F1
#
_entry.id   AF-A0A6I3D1Y6-F1
#
_cell.length_a   1.000
_cell.length_b   1.000
_cell.length_c   1.000
_cell.angle_alpha   90.00
_cell.angle_beta   90.00
_cell.angle_gamma   90.00
#
_symmetry.space_group_name_H-M   'P 1'
#
loop_
_entity.id
_entity.type
_entity.pdbx_description
1 polymer ?
#
loop_
_entity_poly.entity_id
_entity_poly.type
_entity_poly.pdbx_seq_one_letter_code
_entity_poly.pdbx_strand_id
1 'polypeptide(L)'
;MSVDLGLSPDQESIAELFDGFFSNEAPPAVARAAEPLGFDRDLWNKVIELGAPGMGSAPENGGGGASLGDLVVVAETVGRSIAPVPLVDHLAALSLLADADLVAGEVIAAVAVRPADDNGIWSLVPTGAVADVVVGVDGDETVVVRSAPPMSGPRNHGSMPLADRSAREGSRTVLGPASLFETVLDRWKLLTAAALVGIADAAKQLGVDYVKEREQFGVPVGSFQAVQHGLADLPVAIDGGRLLTHKAAWALDNVAVGLLDWANNDITDGPALATMALLFAADAA
;
A
#
# COMPACT_ATOMS: atom_id res chain seq x y z
N MET A 1 -10.02 -20.06 18.34
CA MET A 1 -8.81 -20.64 17.73
C MET A 1 -7.75 -19.54 17.83
N SER A 2 -6.62 -19.77 18.50
CA SER A 2 -5.59 -18.71 18.62
C SER A 2 -4.94 -18.54 17.25
N VAL A 3 -5.08 -17.37 16.63
CA VAL A 3 -4.39 -17.03 15.38
C VAL A 3 -2.97 -16.57 15.75
N ASP A 4 -1.97 -17.21 15.16
CA ASP A 4 -0.59 -16.72 15.20
C ASP A 4 -0.43 -15.66 14.10
N LEU A 5 -0.07 -14.44 14.49
CA LEU A 5 0.13 -13.31 13.59
C LEU A 5 1.62 -13.00 13.39
N GLY A 6 2.52 -13.85 13.91
CA GLY A 6 3.93 -13.81 13.58
C GLY A 6 4.16 -14.11 12.10
N LEU A 7 5.26 -13.60 11.55
CA LEU A 7 5.65 -13.92 10.19
C LEU A 7 6.00 -15.41 10.08
N SER A 8 5.57 -16.04 9.00
CA SER A 8 6.09 -17.36 8.64
C SER A 8 7.57 -17.26 8.19
N PRO A 9 8.34 -18.36 8.19
CA PRO A 9 9.71 -18.34 7.67
C PRO A 9 9.83 -17.86 6.21
N ASP A 10 8.80 -18.13 5.41
CA ASP A 10 8.71 -17.64 4.03
C ASP A 10 8.49 -16.13 4.01
N GLN A 11 7.63 -15.60 4.88
CA GLN A 11 7.39 -14.17 5.03
C GLN A 11 8.61 -13.42 5.59
N GLU A 12 9.35 -14.01 6.51
CA GLU A 12 10.64 -13.47 6.96
C GLU A 12 11.62 -13.36 5.80
N SER A 13 11.70 -14.41 4.97
CA SER A 13 12.57 -14.42 3.77
C SER A 13 12.14 -13.36 2.74
N ILE A 14 10.83 -13.16 2.55
CA ILE A 14 10.29 -12.10 1.69
C ILE A 14 10.66 -10.72 2.26
N ALA A 15 10.47 -10.50 3.56
CA ALA A 15 10.83 -9.24 4.22
C ALA A 15 12.31 -8.92 4.01
N GLU A 16 13.20 -9.87 4.32
CA GLU A 16 14.65 -9.72 4.15
C GLU A 16 15.05 -9.39 2.71
N LEU A 17 14.44 -10.05 1.73
CA LEU A 17 14.71 -9.81 0.31
C LEU A 17 14.30 -8.40 -0.11
N PHE A 18 13.07 -7.98 0.20
CA PHE A 18 12.56 -6.68 -0.22
C PHE A 18 13.18 -5.52 0.58
N ASP A 19 13.47 -5.71 1.87
CA ASP A 19 14.22 -4.74 2.66
C ASP A 19 15.64 -4.53 2.13
N GLY A 20 16.34 -5.62 1.84
CA GLY A 20 17.66 -5.57 1.23
C GLY A 20 17.64 -4.90 -0.14
N PHE A 21 16.61 -5.19 -0.96
CA PHE A 21 16.43 -4.54 -2.25
C PHE A 21 16.19 -3.03 -2.11
N PHE A 22 15.16 -2.61 -1.37
CA PHE A 22 14.80 -1.19 -1.30
C PHE A 22 15.82 -0.35 -0.51
N SER A 23 16.50 -0.92 0.48
CA SER A 23 17.60 -0.21 1.17
C SER A 23 18.76 0.13 0.22
N ASN A 24 18.99 -0.70 -0.80
CA ASN A 24 20.05 -0.48 -1.80
C ASN A 24 19.55 0.37 -2.98
N GLU A 25 18.35 0.09 -3.48
CA GLU A 25 17.84 0.64 -4.75
C GLU A 25 16.94 1.87 -4.57
N ALA A 26 16.36 2.07 -3.37
CA ALA A 26 15.50 3.19 -3.05
C ALA A 26 15.98 4.00 -1.81
N PRO A 27 17.26 4.41 -1.73
CA PRO A 27 17.70 5.30 -0.66
C PRO A 27 16.95 6.65 -0.74
N PRO A 28 16.91 7.47 0.34
CA PRO A 28 16.14 8.73 0.37
C PRO A 28 16.47 9.72 -0.76
N ALA A 29 17.65 9.63 -1.38
CA ALA A 29 18.01 10.43 -2.54
C ALA A 29 17.17 10.11 -3.78
N VAL A 30 16.75 8.85 -3.98
CA VAL A 30 15.88 8.41 -5.09
C VAL A 30 14.48 8.99 -4.92
N ALA A 31 13.90 8.89 -3.72
CA ALA A 31 12.61 9.52 -3.42
C ALA A 31 12.61 11.03 -3.69
N ARG A 32 13.69 11.73 -3.29
CA ARG A 32 13.86 13.17 -3.59
C ARG A 32 14.03 13.46 -5.09
N ALA A 33 14.75 12.61 -5.81
CA ALA A 33 14.96 12.77 -7.26
C ALA A 33 13.67 12.55 -8.07
N ALA A 34 12.75 11.75 -7.55
CA ALA A 34 11.44 11.50 -8.15
C ALA A 34 10.46 12.69 -8.02
N GLU A 35 10.78 13.71 -7.20
CA GLU A 35 9.96 14.91 -7.07
C GLU A 35 9.92 15.74 -8.37
N PRO A 36 8.79 16.41 -8.69
CA PRO A 36 7.59 16.53 -7.87
C PRO A 36 6.54 15.44 -8.12
N LEU A 37 6.79 14.49 -9.03
CA LEU A 37 5.80 13.49 -9.46
C LEU A 37 5.75 12.27 -8.52
N GLY A 38 6.84 11.96 -7.82
CA GLY A 38 6.94 10.83 -6.89
C GLY A 38 6.91 9.48 -7.58
N PHE A 39 7.42 9.42 -8.81
CA PHE A 39 7.55 8.18 -9.56
C PHE A 39 8.96 8.08 -10.16
N ASP A 40 9.64 6.97 -9.85
CA ASP A 40 10.93 6.63 -10.44
C ASP A 40 10.77 5.42 -11.39
N ARG A 41 10.93 5.67 -12.69
CA ARG A 41 10.77 4.64 -13.73
C ARG A 41 11.87 3.58 -13.66
N ASP A 42 13.10 3.96 -13.31
CA ASP A 42 14.23 3.03 -13.26
C ASP A 42 14.09 2.07 -12.08
N LEU A 43 13.64 2.57 -10.93
CA LEU A 43 13.27 1.75 -9.78
C LEU A 43 12.08 0.83 -10.11
N TRP A 44 11.06 1.33 -10.80
CA TRP A 44 9.94 0.49 -11.24
C TRP A 44 10.40 -0.68 -12.14
N ASN A 45 11.34 -0.43 -13.07
CA ASN A 45 11.89 -1.49 -13.91
C ASN A 45 12.63 -2.56 -13.07
N LYS A 46 13.36 -2.17 -12.03
CA LYS A 46 14.00 -3.12 -11.10
C LYS A 46 12.97 -3.91 -10.28
N VAL A 47 11.87 -3.26 -9.89
CA VAL A 47 10.73 -3.91 -9.21
C VAL A 47 10.06 -4.94 -10.15
N ILE A 48 9.94 -4.64 -11.45
CA ILE A 48 9.50 -5.61 -12.48
C ILE A 48 10.44 -6.82 -12.54
N GLU A 49 11.76 -6.61 -12.53
CA GLU A 49 12.74 -7.70 -12.57
C GLU A 49 12.65 -8.65 -11.36
N LEU A 50 12.19 -8.15 -10.21
CA LEU A 50 11.89 -8.98 -9.03
C LEU A 50 10.58 -9.77 -9.13
N GLY A 51 9.75 -9.52 -10.15
CA GLY A 51 8.42 -10.13 -10.30
C GLY A 51 7.38 -9.59 -9.30
N ALA A 52 7.67 -8.49 -8.63
CA ALA A 52 6.80 -7.91 -7.61
C ALA A 52 5.42 -7.43 -8.14
N PRO A 53 5.29 -6.83 -9.35
CA PRO A 53 4.00 -6.35 -9.84
C PRO A 53 2.93 -7.44 -9.92
N GLY A 54 3.29 -8.63 -10.41
CA GLY A 54 2.39 -9.78 -10.54
C GLY A 54 2.41 -10.76 -9.36
N MET A 55 3.07 -10.42 -8.25
CA MET A 55 3.35 -11.37 -7.17
C MET A 55 2.08 -11.99 -6.56
N GLY A 56 1.01 -11.20 -6.41
CA GLY A 56 -0.28 -11.66 -5.89
C GLY A 56 -1.23 -12.26 -6.93
N SER A 57 -0.86 -12.24 -8.21
CA SER A 57 -1.68 -12.83 -9.28
C SER A 57 -1.48 -14.35 -9.32
N ALA A 58 -2.51 -15.07 -9.76
CA ALA A 58 -2.46 -16.52 -9.84
C ALA A 58 -1.39 -16.99 -10.85
N PRO A 59 -0.71 -18.14 -10.62
CA PRO A 59 0.32 -18.64 -11.53
C PRO A 59 -0.17 -18.88 -12.96
N GLU A 60 -1.43 -19.27 -13.15
CA GLU A 60 -2.06 -19.42 -14.47
C GLU A 60 -2.14 -18.12 -15.27
N ASN A 61 -2.10 -16.96 -14.60
CA ASN A 61 -2.07 -15.64 -15.22
C ASN A 61 -0.63 -15.10 -15.33
N GLY A 62 0.38 -15.91 -15.02
CA GLY A 62 1.80 -15.50 -15.03
C GLY A 62 2.27 -14.84 -13.74
N GLY A 63 1.48 -14.89 -12.67
CA GLY A 63 1.81 -14.29 -11.37
C GLY A 63 2.57 -15.21 -10.41
N GLY A 64 2.87 -14.68 -9.22
CA GLY A 64 3.62 -15.40 -8.17
C GLY A 64 2.76 -16.25 -7.23
N GLY A 65 1.44 -16.05 -7.19
CA GLY A 65 0.51 -16.76 -6.32
C GLY A 65 0.67 -16.43 -4.82
N ALA A 66 1.28 -15.30 -4.47
CA ALA A 66 1.49 -14.90 -3.09
C ALA A 66 0.17 -14.57 -2.37
N SER A 67 0.12 -14.86 -1.09
CA SER A 67 -1.04 -14.56 -0.23
C SER A 67 -1.13 -13.06 0.09
N LEU A 68 -2.27 -12.57 0.60
CA LEU A 68 -2.37 -11.18 1.07
C LEU A 68 -1.41 -10.92 2.23
N GLY A 69 -1.11 -11.92 3.05
CA GLY A 69 -0.10 -11.81 4.11
C GLY A 69 1.29 -11.48 3.56
N ASP A 70 1.67 -12.12 2.46
CA ASP A 70 2.95 -11.87 1.78
C ASP A 70 2.98 -10.47 1.15
N LEU A 71 1.87 -10.04 0.53
CA LEU A 71 1.78 -8.70 -0.03
C LEU A 71 1.80 -7.61 1.04
N VAL A 72 1.26 -7.86 2.23
CA VAL A 72 1.37 -6.95 3.39
C VAL A 72 2.83 -6.76 3.79
N VAL A 73 3.62 -7.84 3.83
CA VAL A 73 5.05 -7.75 4.12
C VAL A 73 5.76 -6.89 3.08
N VAL A 74 5.51 -7.13 1.79
CA VAL A 74 6.09 -6.33 0.71
C VAL A 74 5.67 -4.85 0.81
N ALA A 75 4.38 -4.57 1.03
CA ALA A 75 3.88 -3.20 1.16
C ALA A 75 4.50 -2.46 2.35
N GLU A 76 4.76 -3.14 3.47
CA GLU A 76 5.47 -2.55 4.60
C GLU A 76 6.91 -2.13 4.22
N THR A 77 7.65 -2.98 3.49
CA THR A 77 9.01 -2.64 3.04
C THR A 77 9.04 -1.47 2.05
N VAL A 78 8.04 -1.38 1.17
CA VAL A 78 7.85 -0.24 0.25
C VAL A 78 7.68 1.05 1.04
N GLY A 79 6.80 1.03 2.04
CA GLY A 79 6.54 2.17 2.92
C GLY A 79 7.76 2.58 3.72
N ARG A 80 8.46 1.61 4.33
CA ARG A 80 9.67 1.85 5.12
C ARG A 80 10.77 2.58 4.34
N SER A 81 10.86 2.30 3.04
CA SER A 81 11.83 2.91 2.15
C SER A 81 11.29 4.14 1.41
N ILE A 82 10.03 4.54 1.67
CA ILE A 82 9.30 5.57 0.93
C ILE A 82 9.50 5.45 -0.60
N ALA A 83 9.49 4.20 -1.09
CA ALA A 83 9.92 3.89 -2.44
C ALA A 83 8.95 4.54 -3.46
N PRO A 84 9.43 5.37 -4.41
CA PRO A 84 8.60 6.11 -5.36
C PRO A 84 8.10 5.21 -6.50
N VAL A 85 7.37 4.15 -6.15
CA VAL A 85 6.81 3.15 -7.07
C VAL A 85 5.34 2.87 -6.77
N PRO A 86 4.50 2.62 -7.79
CA PRO A 86 3.06 2.45 -7.65
C PRO A 86 2.63 1.05 -7.16
N LEU A 87 3.49 0.33 -6.44
CA LEU A 87 3.31 -1.11 -6.20
C LEU A 87 2.03 -1.44 -5.41
N VAL A 88 1.69 -0.63 -4.40
CA VAL A 88 0.49 -0.81 -3.57
C VAL A 88 -0.80 -0.69 -4.39
N ASP A 89 -0.93 0.39 -5.16
CA ASP A 89 -2.10 0.63 -6.02
C ASP A 89 -2.21 -0.44 -7.11
N HIS A 90 -1.08 -0.82 -7.69
CA HIS A 90 -0.98 -1.81 -8.75
C HIS A 90 -1.44 -3.20 -8.27
N LEU A 91 -0.92 -3.68 -7.14
CA LEU A 91 -1.30 -4.97 -6.54
C LEU A 91 -2.77 -5.00 -6.13
N ALA A 92 -3.31 -3.89 -5.60
CA ALA A 92 -4.72 -3.80 -5.26
C ALA A 92 -5.60 -3.91 -6.52
N ALA A 93 -5.26 -3.19 -7.59
CA ALA A 93 -6.00 -3.23 -8.84
C ALA A 93 -5.99 -4.62 -9.50
N LEU A 94 -4.84 -5.33 -9.46
CA LEU A 94 -4.71 -6.69 -10.00
C LEU A 94 -5.63 -7.74 -9.36
N SER A 95 -6.24 -7.44 -8.22
CA SER A 95 -7.23 -8.34 -7.61
C SER A 95 -8.46 -8.61 -8.48
N LEU A 96 -8.78 -7.71 -9.41
CA LEU A 96 -9.87 -7.87 -10.39
C LEU A 96 -9.38 -7.90 -11.84
N LEU A 97 -8.08 -7.73 -12.09
CA LEU A 97 -7.51 -7.59 -13.42
C LEU A 97 -6.53 -8.75 -13.69
N ALA A 98 -6.74 -9.47 -14.79
CA ALA A 98 -5.90 -10.60 -15.19
C ALA A 98 -5.16 -10.33 -16.52
N ASP A 99 -4.85 -9.06 -16.80
CA ASP A 99 -4.16 -8.62 -18.02
C ASP A 99 -2.66 -8.93 -17.92
N ALA A 100 -2.09 -9.58 -18.93
CA ALA A 100 -0.70 -10.04 -18.90
C ALA A 100 0.32 -8.90 -18.77
N ASP A 101 0.05 -7.73 -19.39
CA ASP A 101 0.95 -6.58 -19.32
C ASP A 101 0.92 -5.95 -17.91
N LEU A 102 -0.22 -6.03 -17.22
CA LEU A 102 -0.34 -5.62 -15.82
C LEU A 102 0.42 -6.60 -14.92
N VAL A 103 0.25 -7.91 -15.09
CA VAL A 103 0.97 -8.92 -14.29
C VAL A 103 2.49 -8.78 -14.47
N ALA A 104 2.95 -8.49 -15.68
CA ALA A 104 4.36 -8.21 -15.96
C ALA A 104 4.84 -6.84 -15.42
N GLY A 105 3.93 -5.92 -15.07
CA GLY A 105 4.23 -4.56 -14.64
C GLY A 105 4.66 -3.60 -15.77
N GLU A 106 4.59 -4.03 -17.03
CA GLU A 106 4.87 -3.17 -18.20
C GLU A 106 3.84 -2.03 -18.32
N VAL A 107 2.61 -2.30 -17.86
CA VAL A 107 1.49 -1.36 -17.79
C VAL A 107 1.18 -1.11 -16.32
N ILE A 108 1.00 0.15 -15.93
CA ILE A 108 0.73 0.50 -14.52
C ILE A 108 -0.78 0.61 -14.28
N ALA A 109 -1.29 -0.06 -13.27
CA ALA A 109 -2.67 0.08 -12.79
C ALA A 109 -2.77 1.00 -11.56
N ALA A 110 -3.87 1.74 -11.46
CA ALA A 110 -4.25 2.52 -10.29
C ALA A 110 -5.69 2.23 -9.86
N VAL A 111 -5.97 2.52 -8.59
CA VAL A 111 -7.30 2.41 -7.97
C VAL A 111 -7.90 3.80 -7.77
N ALA A 112 -9.06 4.06 -8.37
CA ALA A 112 -9.82 5.27 -8.10
C ALA A 112 -10.62 5.09 -6.80
N VAL A 113 -10.03 5.51 -5.68
CA VAL A 113 -10.59 5.37 -4.31
C VAL A 113 -11.87 6.17 -4.04
N ARG A 114 -12.36 6.93 -5.04
CA ARG A 114 -13.61 7.67 -5.01
C ARG A 114 -14.41 7.36 -6.27
N PRO A 115 -15.75 7.26 -6.19
CA PRO A 115 -16.57 7.12 -7.39
C PRO A 115 -16.44 8.35 -8.28
N ALA A 116 -16.69 8.15 -9.58
CA ALA A 116 -16.69 9.24 -10.54
C ALA A 116 -17.80 10.24 -10.22
N ASP A 117 -17.54 11.52 -10.43
CA ASP A 117 -18.56 12.56 -10.36
C ASP A 117 -19.56 12.47 -11.54
N ASP A 118 -20.53 13.39 -11.58
CA ASP A 118 -21.53 13.43 -12.66
C ASP A 118 -20.91 13.59 -14.07
N ASN A 119 -19.72 14.19 -14.14
CA ASN A 119 -18.96 14.37 -15.38
C ASN A 119 -18.15 13.12 -15.77
N GLY A 120 -18.15 12.08 -14.95
CA GLY A 120 -17.36 10.88 -15.16
C GLY A 120 -15.89 11.06 -14.81
N ILE A 121 -15.57 11.93 -13.83
CA ILE A 121 -14.19 12.16 -13.39
C ILE A 121 -13.94 11.52 -12.03
N TRP A 122 -12.92 10.68 -11.95
CA TRP A 122 -12.27 10.28 -10.71
C TRP A 122 -11.25 11.33 -10.30
N SER A 123 -11.53 12.07 -9.23
CA SER A 123 -10.62 13.12 -8.76
C SER A 123 -9.47 12.55 -7.93
N LEU A 124 -8.26 13.05 -8.16
CA LEU A 124 -7.05 12.77 -7.37
C LEU A 124 -6.78 11.28 -7.16
N VAL A 125 -6.78 10.49 -8.24
CA VAL A 125 -6.41 9.08 -8.19
C VAL A 125 -4.94 8.95 -7.73
N PRO A 126 -4.61 8.18 -6.66
CA PRO A 126 -3.29 8.11 -6.03
C PRO A 126 -2.09 7.94 -6.99
N THR A 127 -2.22 7.03 -7.96
CA THR A 127 -1.24 6.77 -9.03
C THR A 127 -1.72 7.26 -10.40
N GLY A 128 -2.76 8.09 -10.41
CA GLY A 128 -3.42 8.55 -11.62
C GLY A 128 -2.50 9.26 -12.61
N ALA A 129 -1.41 9.88 -12.16
CA ALA A 129 -0.52 10.60 -13.06
C ALA A 129 0.35 9.68 -13.94
N VAL A 130 0.57 8.43 -13.52
CA VAL A 130 1.49 7.48 -14.18
C VAL A 130 0.83 6.17 -14.60
N ALA A 131 -0.40 5.91 -14.16
CA ALA A 131 -1.14 4.70 -14.54
C ALA A 131 -1.65 4.72 -15.98
N ASP A 132 -1.50 3.62 -16.68
CA ASP A 132 -2.14 3.37 -17.98
C ASP A 132 -3.57 2.86 -17.80
N VAL A 133 -3.84 2.17 -16.69
CA VAL A 133 -5.13 1.53 -16.38
C VAL A 133 -5.64 2.06 -15.04
N VAL A 134 -6.90 2.46 -14.99
CA VAL A 134 -7.56 2.85 -13.74
C VAL A 134 -8.83 2.03 -13.56
N VAL A 135 -8.97 1.40 -12.39
CA VAL A 135 -10.20 0.72 -11.96
C VAL A 135 -10.94 1.56 -10.92
N GLY A 136 -12.25 1.70 -11.07
CA GLY A 136 -13.08 2.54 -10.20
C GLY A 136 -14.57 2.36 -10.42
N VAL A 137 -15.37 3.17 -9.75
CA VAL A 137 -16.84 3.17 -9.86
C VAL A 137 -17.31 4.37 -10.70
N ASP A 138 -18.24 4.15 -11.63
CA ASP A 138 -19.00 5.18 -12.38
C ASP A 138 -20.50 4.83 -12.30
N GLY A 139 -21.26 5.58 -11.51
CA GLY A 139 -22.64 5.23 -11.17
C GLY A 139 -22.72 3.90 -10.41
N ASP A 140 -23.50 2.96 -10.93
CA ASP A 140 -23.70 1.62 -10.35
C ASP A 140 -22.76 0.55 -10.94
N GLU A 141 -21.76 0.97 -11.72
CA GLU A 141 -20.84 0.08 -12.43
C GLU A 141 -19.41 0.15 -11.87
N THR A 142 -18.78 -1.02 -11.71
CA THR A 142 -17.32 -1.13 -11.61
C THR A 142 -16.74 -1.12 -13.02
N VAL A 143 -15.86 -0.18 -13.31
CA VAL A 143 -15.31 0.04 -14.64
C VAL A 143 -13.79 0.11 -14.62
N VAL A 144 -13.20 -0.28 -15.74
CA VAL A 144 -11.77 -0.15 -16.02
C VAL A 144 -11.61 0.72 -17.23
N VAL A 145 -10.72 1.70 -17.14
CA VAL A 145 -10.38 2.57 -18.26
C VAL A 145 -8.88 2.47 -18.52
N ARG A 146 -8.52 2.07 -19.74
CA ARG A 146 -7.14 2.18 -20.25
C ARG A 146 -7.00 3.47 -21.05
N SER A 147 -6.09 4.34 -20.63
CA SER A 147 -5.78 5.62 -21.29
C SER A 147 -4.35 6.06 -20.97
N ALA A 148 -3.75 6.84 -21.88
CA ALA A 148 -2.38 7.32 -21.69
C ALA A 148 -2.26 8.13 -20.38
N PRO A 149 -1.22 7.88 -19.55
CA PRO A 149 -1.02 8.65 -18.32
C PRO A 149 -0.70 10.11 -18.64
N PRO A 150 -1.21 11.07 -17.86
CA PRO A 150 -0.95 12.49 -18.09
C PRO A 150 0.50 12.90 -17.76
N MET A 151 1.26 12.04 -17.06
CA MET A 151 2.66 12.28 -16.65
C MET A 151 2.85 13.61 -15.90
N SER A 152 1.80 14.07 -15.25
CA SER A 152 1.73 15.32 -14.50
C SER A 152 0.54 15.28 -13.55
N GLY A 153 0.65 16.03 -12.45
CA GLY A 153 -0.32 16.03 -11.37
C GLY A 153 -0.20 17.29 -10.51
N PRO A 154 -1.17 17.57 -9.64
CA PRO A 154 -1.08 18.66 -8.69
C PRO A 154 0.02 18.38 -7.64
N ARG A 155 0.70 19.44 -7.20
CA ARG A 155 1.62 19.36 -6.06
C ARG A 155 0.86 18.93 -4.81
N ASN A 156 1.47 18.05 -4.03
CA ASN A 156 0.91 17.54 -2.79
C ASN A 156 2.03 17.23 -1.78
N HIS A 157 1.67 17.02 -0.51
CA HIS A 157 2.65 16.87 0.58
C HIS A 157 3.52 15.63 0.47
N GLY A 158 3.01 14.55 -0.13
CA GLY A 158 3.75 13.30 -0.31
C GLY A 158 4.49 13.23 -1.65
N SER A 159 4.44 14.30 -2.47
CA SER A 159 4.90 14.28 -3.87
C SER A 159 4.33 13.10 -4.66
N MET A 160 3.15 12.59 -4.30
CA MET A 160 2.54 11.41 -4.90
C MET A 160 2.07 11.67 -6.34
N PRO A 161 2.06 10.66 -7.23
CA PRO A 161 1.62 10.78 -8.62
C PRO A 161 0.08 10.87 -8.77
N LEU A 162 -0.52 11.87 -8.09
CA LEU A 162 -1.96 12.13 -8.13
C LEU A 162 -2.36 12.70 -9.49
N ALA A 163 -3.48 12.25 -10.06
CA ALA A 163 -4.15 12.98 -11.13
C ALA A 163 -5.64 12.69 -11.19
N ASP A 164 -6.41 13.64 -11.71
CA ASP A 164 -7.78 13.39 -12.11
C ASP A 164 -7.79 12.47 -13.34
N ARG A 165 -8.69 11.49 -13.37
CA ARG A 165 -8.79 10.52 -14.47
C ARG A 165 -10.24 10.38 -14.91
N SER A 166 -10.44 10.26 -16.21
CA SER A 166 -11.77 10.04 -16.78
C SER A 166 -12.17 8.57 -16.66
N ALA A 167 -13.39 8.33 -16.18
CA ALA A 167 -14.05 7.03 -16.17
C ALA A 167 -14.73 6.69 -17.52
N ARG A 168 -14.72 7.63 -18.48
CA ARG A 168 -15.47 7.54 -19.74
C ARG A 168 -14.61 7.74 -21.00
N GLU A 169 -13.42 8.33 -20.88
CA GLU A 169 -12.50 8.57 -22.00
C GLU A 169 -11.37 7.53 -22.04
N GLY A 170 -11.17 6.91 -23.20
CA GLY A 170 -10.20 5.82 -23.41
C GLY A 170 -10.88 4.49 -23.72
N SER A 171 -10.15 3.40 -23.55
CA SER A 171 -10.72 2.06 -23.69
C SER A 171 -11.41 1.66 -22.40
N ARG A 172 -12.73 1.82 -22.34
CA ARG A 172 -13.58 1.52 -21.18
C ARG A 172 -14.14 0.10 -21.24
N THR A 173 -14.05 -0.62 -20.12
CA THR A 173 -14.64 -1.94 -19.92
C THR A 173 -15.47 -1.93 -18.63
N VAL A 174 -16.72 -2.42 -18.69
CA VAL A 174 -17.54 -2.65 -17.49
C VAL A 174 -17.23 -4.04 -16.95
N LEU A 175 -16.82 -4.13 -15.70
CA LEU A 175 -16.53 -5.40 -15.04
C LEU A 175 -17.77 -6.00 -14.35
N GLY A 176 -18.69 -5.15 -13.89
CA GLY A 176 -19.87 -5.59 -13.17
C GLY A 176 -20.48 -4.50 -12.29
N PRO A 177 -21.29 -4.86 -11.29
CA PRO A 177 -21.90 -3.88 -10.37
C PRO A 177 -20.83 -3.17 -9.53
N ALA A 178 -21.15 -1.97 -9.02
CA ALA A 178 -20.26 -1.18 -8.16
C ALA A 178 -19.76 -1.96 -6.92
N SER A 179 -20.55 -2.91 -6.40
CA SER A 179 -20.15 -3.74 -5.26
C SER A 179 -18.94 -4.64 -5.53
N LEU A 180 -18.61 -4.90 -6.79
CA LEU A 180 -17.40 -5.64 -7.15
C LEU A 180 -16.13 -4.85 -6.79
N PHE A 181 -16.18 -3.52 -6.88
CA PHE A 181 -15.06 -2.63 -6.56
C PHE A 181 -14.63 -2.71 -5.08
N GLU A 182 -15.54 -3.09 -4.17
CA GLU A 182 -15.22 -3.22 -2.74
C GLU A 182 -14.06 -4.19 -2.50
N THR A 183 -13.93 -5.26 -3.31
CA THR A 183 -12.80 -6.20 -3.21
C THR A 183 -11.45 -5.53 -3.51
N VAL A 184 -11.40 -4.62 -4.50
CA VAL A 184 -10.20 -3.83 -4.82
C VAL A 184 -9.92 -2.84 -3.70
N LEU A 185 -10.97 -2.15 -3.25
CA LEU A 185 -10.86 -1.10 -2.25
C LEU A 185 -10.39 -1.66 -0.91
N ASP A 186 -10.85 -2.84 -0.50
CA ASP A 186 -10.42 -3.47 0.74
C ASP A 186 -8.96 -3.91 0.71
N ARG A 187 -8.49 -4.43 -0.44
CA ARG A 187 -7.06 -4.71 -0.64
C ARG A 187 -6.24 -3.42 -0.67
N TRP A 188 -6.74 -2.38 -1.31
CA TRP A 188 -6.09 -1.07 -1.33
C TRP A 188 -5.92 -0.51 0.09
N LYS A 189 -6.98 -0.54 0.92
CA LYS A 189 -6.93 -0.11 2.32
C LYS A 189 -5.90 -0.91 3.11
N LEU A 190 -5.92 -2.23 2.97
CA LEU A 190 -4.99 -3.14 3.65
C LEU A 190 -3.53 -2.86 3.29
N LEU A 191 -3.20 -2.82 2.00
CA LEU A 191 -1.83 -2.63 1.54
C LEU A 191 -1.32 -1.21 1.83
N THR A 192 -2.20 -0.21 1.76
CA THR A 192 -1.88 1.16 2.18
C THR A 192 -1.60 1.23 3.69
N ALA A 193 -2.40 0.54 4.51
CA ALA A 193 -2.15 0.46 5.95
C ALA A 193 -0.79 -0.16 6.26
N ALA A 194 -0.41 -1.24 5.57
CA ALA A 194 0.91 -1.85 5.71
C ALA A 194 2.04 -0.90 5.32
N ALA A 195 1.91 -0.17 4.21
CA ALA A 195 2.88 0.86 3.82
C ALA A 195 3.01 1.97 4.87
N LEU A 196 1.90 2.43 5.45
CA LEU A 196 1.91 3.44 6.52
C LEU A 196 2.60 2.93 7.79
N VAL A 197 2.38 1.66 8.17
CA VAL A 197 3.13 1.00 9.27
C VAL A 197 4.64 1.02 8.98
N GLY A 198 5.05 0.71 7.75
CA GLY A 198 6.44 0.77 7.33
C GLY A 198 7.03 2.19 7.44
N ILE A 199 6.28 3.21 6.98
CA ILE A 199 6.66 4.62 7.09
C ILE A 199 6.86 5.01 8.56
N ALA A 200 5.90 4.68 9.43
CA ALA A 200 5.94 4.99 10.85
C ALA A 200 7.14 4.32 11.54
N ASP A 201 7.44 3.06 11.18
CA ASP A 201 8.58 2.32 11.71
C ASP A 201 9.92 2.96 11.30
N ALA A 202 10.07 3.34 10.02
CA ALA A 202 11.24 4.07 9.55
C ALA A 202 11.39 5.44 10.23
N ALA A 203 10.30 6.19 10.38
CA ALA A 203 10.29 7.49 11.03
C ALA A 203 10.70 7.38 12.52
N LYS A 204 10.15 6.38 13.23
CA LYS A 204 10.57 6.05 14.61
C LYS A 204 12.06 5.75 14.65
N GLN A 205 12.57 4.90 13.77
CA GLN A 205 13.98 4.52 13.77
C GLN A 205 14.90 5.73 13.54
N LEU A 206 14.58 6.57 12.55
CA LEU A 206 15.29 7.83 12.30
C LEU A 206 15.26 8.76 13.52
N GLY A 207 14.11 8.87 14.20
CA GLY A 207 13.96 9.65 15.42
C GLY A 207 14.83 9.12 16.56
N VAL A 208 14.83 7.80 16.78
CA VAL A 208 15.63 7.13 17.80
C VAL A 208 17.13 7.33 17.56
N ASP A 209 17.59 7.20 16.31
CA ASP A 209 19.00 7.38 15.96
C ASP A 209 19.42 8.82 16.16
N TYR A 210 18.59 9.78 15.74
CA TYR A 210 18.86 11.20 15.93
C TYR A 210 18.98 11.59 17.41
N VAL A 211 18.07 11.12 18.29
CA VAL A 211 18.09 11.52 19.70
C VAL A 211 19.22 10.90 20.50
N LYS A 212 19.80 9.79 20.02
CA LYS A 212 20.99 9.17 20.60
C LYS A 212 22.26 9.95 20.29
N GLU A 213 22.34 10.53 19.09
CA GLU A 213 23.53 11.24 18.62
C GLU A 213 23.52 12.74 18.92
N ARG A 214 22.35 13.37 18.90
CA ARG A 214 22.24 14.83 19.05
C ARG A 214 22.44 15.24 20.50
N GLU A 215 23.46 16.07 20.76
CA GLU A 215 23.70 16.65 22.10
C GLU A 215 23.18 18.08 22.24
N GLN A 216 22.52 18.39 23.36
CA GLN A 216 22.19 19.74 23.83
C GLN A 216 22.28 19.80 25.35
N PHE A 217 22.61 20.97 25.91
CA PHE A 217 22.83 21.13 27.35
C PHE A 217 23.89 20.15 27.92
N GLY A 218 24.85 19.73 27.08
CA GLY A 218 25.94 18.84 27.47
C GLY A 218 25.56 17.36 27.61
N VAL A 219 24.37 16.95 27.17
CA VAL A 219 23.91 15.54 27.16
C VAL A 219 23.16 15.21 25.86
N PRO A 220 23.07 13.93 25.47
CA PRO A 220 22.19 13.50 24.38
C PRO A 220 20.73 13.92 24.63
N VAL A 221 20.05 14.44 23.62
CA VAL A 221 18.67 14.92 23.77
C VAL A 221 17.69 13.80 24.17
N GLY A 222 18.02 12.54 23.86
CA GLY A 222 17.28 11.37 24.30
C GLY A 222 17.29 11.12 25.82
N SER A 223 18.10 11.84 26.61
CA SER A 223 18.08 11.72 28.07
C SER A 223 16.95 12.53 28.74
N PHE A 224 16.30 13.45 28.02
CA PHE A 224 15.20 14.23 28.56
C PHE A 224 13.89 13.43 28.54
N GLN A 225 13.21 13.33 29.69
CA GLN A 225 11.95 12.55 29.81
C GLN A 225 10.87 12.96 28.80
N ALA A 226 10.77 14.25 28.48
CA ALA A 226 9.81 14.73 27.48
C ALA A 226 10.04 14.13 26.09
N VAL A 227 11.30 13.89 25.71
CA VAL A 227 11.66 13.22 24.45
C VAL A 227 11.43 11.72 24.56
N GLN A 228 11.78 11.11 25.69
CA GLN A 228 11.58 9.67 25.92
C GLN A 228 10.11 9.28 25.87
N HIS A 229 9.22 10.04 26.51
CA HIS A 229 7.78 9.76 26.48
C HIS A 229 7.23 9.80 25.06
N GLY A 230 7.60 10.81 24.26
CA GLY A 230 7.15 10.92 22.87
C GLY A 230 7.56 9.74 21.99
N LEU A 231 8.74 9.14 22.24
CA LEU A 231 9.20 7.97 21.48
C LEU A 231 8.72 6.63 22.04
N ALA A 232 8.39 6.56 23.32
CA ALA A 232 8.00 5.31 23.99
C ALA A 232 6.61 4.80 23.59
N ASP A 233 5.72 5.71 23.14
CA ASP A 233 4.37 5.36 22.71
C ASP A 233 4.33 4.84 21.26
N LEU A 234 5.30 5.23 20.42
CA LEU A 234 5.34 4.87 19.00
C LEU A 234 5.38 3.35 18.75
N PRO A 235 6.21 2.55 19.45
CA PRO A 235 6.22 1.10 19.26
C PRO A 235 4.85 0.46 19.45
N VAL A 236 4.08 0.89 20.44
CA VAL A 236 2.75 0.33 20.73
C VAL A 236 1.79 0.61 19.58
N ALA A 237 1.81 1.84 19.04
CA ALA A 237 1.00 2.19 17.87
C ALA A 237 1.45 1.44 16.61
N ILE A 238 2.76 1.33 16.36
CA ILE A 238 3.28 0.61 15.19
C ILE A 238 2.95 -0.88 15.26
N ASP A 239 3.18 -1.53 16.40
CA ASP A 239 2.89 -2.95 16.61
C ASP A 239 1.38 -3.21 16.53
N GLY A 240 0.55 -2.32 17.07
CA GLY A 240 -0.91 -2.38 16.93
C GLY A 240 -1.35 -2.32 15.47
N GLY A 241 -0.77 -1.40 14.68
CA GLY A 241 -1.04 -1.28 13.25
C GLY A 241 -0.62 -2.53 12.48
N ARG A 242 0.58 -3.05 12.75
CA ARG A 242 1.12 -4.27 12.14
C ARG A 242 0.25 -5.49 12.45
N LEU A 243 -0.18 -5.66 13.69
CA LEU A 243 -1.06 -6.78 14.06
C LEU A 243 -2.43 -6.67 13.38
N LEU A 244 -2.98 -5.46 13.26
CA LEU A 244 -4.24 -5.24 12.54
C LEU A 244 -4.12 -5.52 11.05
N THR A 245 -3.03 -5.13 10.39
CA THR A 245 -2.80 -5.43 8.96
C THR A 245 -2.67 -6.94 8.73
N HIS A 246 -1.89 -7.65 9.55
CA HIS A 246 -1.79 -9.11 9.44
C HIS A 246 -3.13 -9.81 9.68
N LYS A 247 -3.91 -9.35 10.66
CA LYS A 247 -5.24 -9.91 10.92
C LYS A 247 -6.20 -9.64 9.77
N ALA A 248 -6.19 -8.44 9.20
CA ALA A 248 -7.00 -8.08 8.04
C ALA A 248 -6.63 -8.90 6.80
N ALA A 249 -5.33 -9.11 6.54
CA ALA A 249 -4.86 -9.96 5.45
C ALA A 249 -5.36 -11.41 5.61
N TRP A 250 -5.18 -11.99 6.80
CA TRP A 250 -5.69 -13.32 7.11
C TRP A 250 -7.21 -13.42 6.90
N ALA A 251 -7.97 -12.43 7.36
CA ALA A 251 -9.43 -12.40 7.23
C ALA A 251 -9.89 -12.28 5.77
N LEU A 252 -9.21 -11.46 4.95
CA LEU A 252 -9.53 -11.31 3.53
C LEU A 252 -9.17 -12.56 2.71
N ASP A 253 -8.12 -13.30 3.07
CA ASP A 253 -7.78 -14.58 2.43
C ASP A 253 -8.70 -15.72 2.88
N ASN A 254 -9.24 -15.67 4.10
CA ASN A 254 -10.07 -16.72 4.69
C ASN A 254 -11.55 -16.28 4.76
N VAL A 255 -12.25 -16.41 3.62
CA VAL A 255 -13.66 -16.04 3.37
C VAL A 255 -14.68 -16.62 4.39
N ALA A 256 -14.27 -17.52 5.28
CA ALA A 256 -15.17 -18.29 6.13
C ALA A 256 -15.75 -17.54 7.35
N VAL A 257 -15.39 -16.29 7.64
CA VAL A 257 -15.77 -15.71 8.94
C VAL A 257 -16.09 -14.21 8.83
N GLY A 258 -17.36 -13.89 8.63
CA GLY A 258 -17.92 -12.54 8.84
C GLY A 258 -18.55 -12.41 10.23
N LEU A 259 -18.03 -13.13 11.24
CA LEU A 259 -18.58 -13.11 12.59
C LEU A 259 -17.90 -12.00 13.38
N LEU A 260 -18.70 -11.03 13.81
CA LEU A 260 -18.45 -10.28 15.03
C LEU A 260 -18.78 -11.23 16.19
N ASP A 261 -17.77 -11.95 16.68
CA ASP A 261 -17.91 -12.79 17.86
C ASP A 261 -17.71 -11.92 19.11
N TRP A 262 -18.76 -11.19 19.48
CA TRP A 262 -18.78 -10.34 20.67
C TRP A 262 -18.51 -11.13 21.95
N ALA A 263 -18.81 -12.43 21.98
CA ALA A 263 -18.62 -13.27 23.14
C ALA A 263 -17.13 -13.60 23.36
N ASN A 264 -16.34 -13.67 22.27
CA ASN A 264 -14.90 -13.92 22.30
C ASN A 264 -14.04 -12.70 21.97
N ASN A 265 -14.65 -11.52 21.79
CA ASN A 265 -14.01 -10.29 21.33
C ASN A 265 -13.19 -10.49 20.04
N ASP A 266 -13.71 -11.31 19.13
CA ASP A 266 -13.05 -11.63 17.87
C ASP A 266 -13.80 -11.01 16.68
N ILE A 267 -13.07 -10.26 15.87
CA ILE A 267 -13.56 -9.65 14.64
C ILE A 267 -12.85 -10.37 13.52
N THR A 268 -13.62 -10.95 12.60
CA THR A 268 -13.10 -11.66 11.44
C THR A 268 -13.57 -11.09 10.11
N ASP A 269 -14.39 -10.04 10.16
CA ASP A 269 -14.86 -9.30 8.99
C ASP A 269 -13.70 -8.54 8.32
N GLY A 270 -13.18 -9.11 7.23
CA GLY A 270 -12.02 -8.60 6.48
C GLY A 270 -12.15 -7.14 6.04
N PRO A 271 -13.24 -6.74 5.36
CA PRO A 271 -13.49 -5.34 4.99
C PRO A 271 -13.44 -4.35 6.17
N ALA A 272 -14.06 -4.72 7.30
CA ALA A 272 -14.03 -3.91 8.51
C ALA A 272 -12.60 -3.81 9.08
N LEU A 273 -11.89 -4.94 9.16
CA LEU A 273 -10.51 -4.99 9.63
C LEU A 273 -9.55 -4.18 8.73
N ALA A 274 -9.69 -4.25 7.41
CA ALA A 274 -8.89 -3.47 6.47
C ALA A 274 -9.12 -1.96 6.64
N THR A 275 -10.38 -1.57 6.88
CA THR A 275 -10.74 -0.17 7.18
C THR A 275 -10.16 0.28 8.52
N MET A 276 -10.28 -0.54 9.56
CA MET A 276 -9.68 -0.27 10.88
C MET A 276 -8.15 -0.17 10.80
N ALA A 277 -7.51 -1.08 10.06
CA ALA A 277 -6.06 -1.08 9.86
C ALA A 277 -5.61 0.22 9.17
N LEU A 278 -6.31 0.65 8.11
CA LEU A 278 -5.99 1.91 7.43
C LEU A 278 -6.13 3.12 8.36
N LEU A 279 -7.23 3.23 9.09
CA LEU A 279 -7.46 4.35 10.01
C LEU A 279 -6.40 4.38 11.13
N PHE A 280 -6.13 3.22 11.73
CA PHE A 280 -5.17 3.12 12.82
C PHE A 280 -3.73 3.37 12.35
N ALA A 281 -3.33 2.84 11.19
CA ALA A 281 -2.01 3.08 10.62
C ALA A 281 -1.83 4.53 10.19
N ALA A 282 -2.89 5.20 9.71
CA ALA A 282 -2.86 6.61 9.36
C ALA A 282 -2.73 7.53 10.60
N ASP A 283 -3.25 7.13 11.76
CA ASP A 283 -3.03 7.86 13.01
C ASP A 283 -1.62 7.63 13.58
N ALA A 284 -1.00 6.50 13.27
CA ALA A 284 0.34 6.13 13.73
C ALA A 284 1.49 6.73 12.87
N ALA A 285 1.23 7.05 11.60
CA ALA A 285 2.19 7.52 10.60
C ALA A 285 2.16 9.05 10.42
#